data_AF-A0AAD9BGB1-F1
#
_entry.id   AF-A0AAD9BGB1-F1
#
_cell.length_a   1.000
_cell.length_b   1.000
_cell.length_c   1.000
_cell.angle_alpha   90.00
_cell.angle_beta   90.00
_cell.angle_gamma   90.00
#
_symmetry.space_group_name_H-M   'P 1'
#
loop_
_entity.id
_entity.type
_entity.pdbx_description
1 polymer ?
#
loop_
_entity_poly.entity_id
_entity_poly.type
_entity_poly.pdbx_seq_one_letter_code
_entity_poly.pdbx_strand_id
1 'polypeptide(L)'
;MAELIKELLHKVLKIPSLTDIKIERAHRSPPYTPHRDPTAPPRHIIVRFLDAAVKDLVIRQAWSQGQVSFQDKRMFFDHDYSPELHKKRAKVHEVIKQLKKKDIQARCVYLAQLKLKLGTGEKTYTTLSSAAEVLKDLGVEVRCGERESTEDELKDGWRSRAEEKKRHGTVTIGSQGIPARRSLNRLPMPFKNPK
;
A
#
# COMPACT_ATOMS: atom_id res chain seq x y z
N MET A 1 23.81 11.72 -8.02
CA MET A 1 23.38 11.10 -6.73
C MET A 1 22.95 9.65 -6.91
N ALA A 2 22.22 9.30 -7.98
CA ALA A 2 21.76 7.92 -8.22
C ALA A 2 22.91 6.88 -8.23
N GLU A 3 23.99 7.11 -8.98
CA GLU A 3 25.13 6.16 -9.02
C GLU A 3 25.78 5.95 -7.65
N LEU A 4 26.00 7.02 -6.87
CA LEU A 4 26.50 6.92 -5.50
C LEU A 4 25.61 6.05 -4.62
N ILE A 5 24.29 6.15 -4.78
CA ILE A 5 23.34 5.32 -4.03
C ILE A 5 23.41 3.86 -4.48
N LYS A 6 23.53 3.59 -5.78
CA LYS A 6 23.72 2.21 -6.26
C LYS A 6 24.96 1.59 -5.64
N GLU A 7 26.09 2.28 -5.70
CA GLU A 7 27.33 1.82 -5.07
C GLU A 7 27.18 1.63 -3.56
N LEU A 8 26.51 2.56 -2.87
CA LEU A 8 26.24 2.46 -1.45
C LEU A 8 25.41 1.23 -1.13
N LEU A 9 24.34 0.97 -1.88
CA LEU A 9 23.46 -0.18 -1.67
C LEU A 9 24.21 -1.50 -1.88
N HIS A 10 25.06 -1.61 -2.91
CA HIS A 10 25.88 -2.80 -3.13
C HIS A 10 26.96 -3.00 -2.06
N LYS A 11 27.53 -1.91 -1.50
CA LYS A 11 28.53 -1.98 -0.42
C LYS A 11 27.90 -2.37 0.93
N VAL A 12 26.71 -1.85 1.19
CA VAL A 12 26.09 -1.89 2.51
C VAL A 12 25.17 -3.10 2.66
N LEU A 13 24.43 -3.48 1.61
CA LEU A 13 23.49 -4.58 1.61
C LEU A 13 24.10 -5.81 0.92
N LYS A 14 23.80 -7.01 1.44
CA LYS A 14 24.21 -8.29 0.84
C LYS A 14 23.26 -8.63 -0.31
N ILE A 15 23.19 -7.78 -1.33
CA ILE A 15 22.38 -7.99 -2.53
C ILE A 15 23.26 -8.68 -3.58
N PRO A 16 22.76 -9.70 -4.31
CA PRO A 16 23.51 -10.26 -5.42
C PRO A 16 23.93 -9.16 -6.39
N SER A 17 25.23 -9.09 -6.72
CA SER A 17 25.81 -8.07 -7.60
C SER A 17 25.17 -8.04 -9.00
N LEU A 18 24.54 -9.13 -9.42
CA LEU A 18 23.78 -9.25 -10.67
C LEU A 18 22.43 -8.51 -10.66
N THR A 19 21.98 -8.02 -9.51
CA THR A 19 20.70 -7.30 -9.42
C THR A 19 20.83 -5.94 -10.08
N ASP A 20 20.12 -5.74 -11.20
CA ASP A 20 20.11 -4.48 -11.94
C ASP A 20 19.27 -3.42 -11.20
N ILE A 21 19.92 -2.65 -10.32
CA ILE A 21 19.27 -1.59 -9.55
C ILE A 21 19.11 -0.35 -10.43
N LYS A 22 17.93 -0.19 -11.03
CA LYS A 22 17.56 1.01 -11.79
C LYS A 22 16.91 2.06 -10.88
N ILE A 23 17.57 3.20 -10.74
CA ILE A 23 17.09 4.35 -9.97
C ILE A 23 16.62 5.42 -10.95
N GLU A 24 15.35 5.81 -10.85
CA GLU A 24 14.78 6.92 -11.63
C GLU A 24 15.25 8.26 -11.07
N ARG A 25 15.17 8.43 -9.73
CA ARG A 25 15.53 9.67 -9.06
C ARG A 25 16.11 9.40 -7.67
N ALA A 26 17.15 10.13 -7.31
CA ALA A 26 17.67 10.15 -5.94
C ALA A 26 18.02 11.58 -5.54
N HIS A 27 17.51 12.02 -4.40
CA HIS A 27 17.74 13.36 -3.86
C HIS A 27 17.69 13.36 -2.33
N ARG A 28 18.15 14.46 -1.71
CA ARG A 28 18.03 14.66 -0.26
C ARG A 28 16.76 15.43 0.07
N SER A 29 16.18 15.17 1.24
CA SER A 29 15.05 15.95 1.73
C SER A 29 15.41 17.45 1.82
N PRO A 30 14.44 18.35 1.59
CA PRO A 30 14.67 19.78 1.80
C PRO A 30 15.05 20.04 3.27
N PRO A 31 15.88 21.06 3.53
CA PRO A 31 16.24 21.43 4.89
C PRO A 31 15.01 21.96 5.63
N TYR A 32 14.83 21.53 6.89
CA TYR A 32 13.77 22.04 7.77
C TYR A 32 14.09 23.45 8.29
N THR A 33 15.37 23.78 8.46
CA THR A 33 15.84 25.09 8.92
C THR A 33 16.89 25.68 7.96
N PRO A 34 16.91 27.02 7.77
CA PRO A 34 17.88 27.69 6.91
C PRO A 34 19.28 27.72 7.54
N HIS A 35 19.39 27.65 8.86
CA HIS A 35 20.68 27.66 9.57
C HIS A 35 21.20 26.23 9.73
N ARG A 36 22.26 25.92 8.97
CA ARG A 36 22.93 24.63 8.95
C ARG A 36 23.81 24.49 10.20
N ASP A 37 23.23 24.04 11.30
CA ASP A 37 24.01 23.57 12.44
C ASP A 37 24.87 22.37 11.98
N PRO A 38 26.21 22.42 12.06
CA PRO A 38 27.09 21.31 11.70
C PRO A 38 26.88 20.05 12.53
N THR A 39 26.26 20.18 13.71
CA THR A 39 25.94 19.06 14.61
C THR A 39 24.61 18.40 14.29
N ALA A 40 23.80 18.98 13.40
CA ALA A 40 22.51 18.43 13.02
C ALA A 40 22.64 17.05 12.34
N PRO A 41 21.67 16.15 12.56
CA PRO A 41 21.70 14.83 11.93
C PRO A 41 21.70 14.94 10.39
N PRO A 42 22.35 13.99 9.69
CA PRO A 42 22.32 13.95 8.23
C PRO A 42 20.88 13.89 7.70
N ARG A 43 20.61 14.65 6.63
CA ARG A 43 19.31 14.64 5.95
C ARG A 43 18.98 13.28 5.34
N HIS A 44 17.71 12.94 5.35
CA HIS A 44 17.18 11.75 4.68
C HIS A 44 17.44 11.81 3.17
N ILE A 45 17.67 10.64 2.57
CA ILE A 45 17.81 10.46 1.13
C ILE A 45 16.55 9.77 0.63
N ILE A 46 15.86 10.39 -0.33
CA ILE A 46 14.66 9.85 -0.96
C ILE A 46 15.06 9.29 -2.31
N VAL A 47 14.77 8.00 -2.51
CA VAL A 47 15.13 7.24 -3.70
C VAL A 47 13.86 6.70 -4.35
N ARG A 48 13.67 7.05 -5.62
CA ARG A 48 12.63 6.48 -6.49
C ARG A 48 13.29 5.45 -7.40
N PHE A 49 12.94 4.20 -7.17
CA PHE A 49 13.33 3.08 -8.03
C PHE A 49 12.44 3.04 -9.26
N LEU A 50 12.99 2.57 -10.39
CA LEU A 50 12.23 2.35 -11.61
C LEU A 50 11.29 1.14 -11.48
N ASP A 51 11.76 0.09 -10.80
CA ASP A 51 11.01 -1.14 -10.55
C ASP A 51 10.64 -1.27 -9.06
N ALA A 52 9.36 -1.51 -8.82
CA ALA A 52 8.83 -1.74 -7.48
C ALA A 52 9.33 -3.06 -6.86
N ALA A 53 9.57 -4.10 -7.67
CA ALA A 53 10.08 -5.37 -7.19
C ALA A 53 11.51 -5.23 -6.64
N VAL A 54 12.36 -4.45 -7.32
CA VAL A 54 13.72 -4.14 -6.87
C VAL A 54 13.69 -3.34 -5.57
N LYS A 55 12.81 -2.33 -5.47
CA LYS A 55 12.61 -1.57 -4.23
C LYS A 55 12.24 -2.49 -3.06
N ASP A 56 11.27 -3.39 -3.27
CA ASP A 56 10.81 -4.31 -2.23
C ASP A 56 11.92 -5.32 -1.83
N LEU A 57 12.73 -5.78 -2.78
CA LEU A 57 13.90 -6.63 -2.52
C LEU A 57 14.92 -5.91 -1.65
N VAL A 58 15.29 -4.67 -2.01
CA VAL A 58 16.26 -3.85 -1.28
C VAL A 58 15.80 -3.65 0.18
N ILE A 59 14.52 -3.28 0.37
CA ILE A 59 13.97 -3.04 1.72
C ILE A 59 13.89 -4.33 2.53
N ARG A 60 13.43 -5.43 1.92
CA ARG A 60 13.42 -6.75 2.58
C ARG A 60 14.82 -7.18 3.01
N GLN A 61 15.81 -6.96 2.15
CA GLN A 61 17.20 -7.31 2.47
C GLN A 61 17.74 -6.46 3.61
N ALA A 62 17.51 -5.15 3.59
CA ALA A 62 17.90 -4.27 4.69
C ALA A 62 17.27 -4.68 6.02
N TRP A 63 15.97 -5.01 6.03
CA TRP A 63 15.28 -5.46 7.24
C TRP A 63 15.69 -6.85 7.71
N SER A 64 16.00 -7.77 6.78
CA SER A 64 16.50 -9.11 7.10
C SER A 64 17.87 -9.05 7.78
N GLN A 65 18.73 -8.12 7.36
CA GLN A 65 20.03 -7.88 7.98
C GLN A 65 19.92 -7.21 9.37
N GLY A 66 18.81 -6.51 9.63
CA GLY A 66 18.56 -5.82 10.89
C GLY A 66 19.44 -4.57 11.05
N GLN A 67 20.68 -4.76 11.54
CA GLN A 67 21.60 -3.64 11.74
C GLN A 67 22.49 -3.45 10.50
N VAL A 68 22.16 -2.40 9.75
CA VAL A 68 22.93 -1.99 8.59
C VAL A 68 23.81 -0.80 8.98
N SER A 69 25.13 -0.91 8.83
CA SER A 69 26.09 0.14 9.19
C SER A 69 26.95 0.55 8.00
N PHE A 70 27.22 1.85 7.90
CA PHE A 70 28.13 2.44 6.93
C PHE A 70 29.03 3.45 7.64
N GLN A 71 30.35 3.28 7.53
CA GLN A 71 31.34 4.12 8.24
C GLN A 71 31.04 4.22 9.75
N ASP A 72 30.80 3.07 10.38
CA ASP A 72 30.46 2.92 11.80
C ASP A 72 29.17 3.62 12.26
N LYS A 73 28.39 4.17 11.32
CA LYS A 73 27.09 4.79 11.58
C LYS A 73 25.97 3.86 11.14
N ARG A 74 24.97 3.68 12.01
CA ARG A 74 23.77 2.90 11.68
C ARG A 74 22.94 3.64 10.65
N MET A 75 22.52 2.92 9.61
CA MET A 75 21.61 3.38 8.58
C MET A 75 20.24 2.71 8.74
N PHE A 76 19.18 3.47 8.48
CA PHE A 76 17.81 2.99 8.50
C PHE A 76 17.23 3.03 7.09
N PHE A 77 16.49 1.99 6.75
CA PHE A 77 15.79 1.85 5.47
C PHE A 77 14.31 1.71 5.75
N ASP A 78 13.53 2.67 5.27
CA ASP A 78 12.08 2.72 5.48
C ASP A 78 11.38 3.03 4.16
N HIS A 79 10.09 2.70 4.11
CA HIS A 79 9.22 3.09 3.01
C HIS A 79 8.82 4.57 3.12
N ASP A 80 8.69 5.24 1.97
CA ASP A 80 8.11 6.58 1.90
C ASP A 80 6.58 6.49 1.82
N TYR A 81 5.91 6.72 2.94
CA TYR A 81 4.45 6.74 3.03
C TYR A 81 3.91 8.15 3.21
N SER A 82 2.71 8.40 2.71
CA SER A 82 2.00 9.66 2.96
C SER A 82 1.84 9.92 4.47
N PRO A 83 1.76 11.20 4.90
CA PRO A 83 1.61 11.54 6.32
C PRO A 83 0.36 10.92 6.96
N GLU A 84 -0.74 10.85 6.20
CA GLU A 84 -1.99 10.22 6.66
C GLU A 84 -1.82 8.73 6.89
N LEU A 85 -1.15 8.03 5.97
CA LEU A 85 -0.88 6.62 6.12
C LEU A 85 0.08 6.36 7.29
N HIS A 86 1.07 7.22 7.50
CA HIS A 86 1.93 7.16 8.69
C HIS A 86 1.13 7.25 10.00
N LYS A 87 0.18 8.18 10.10
CA LYS A 87 -0.71 8.30 11.27
C LYS A 87 -1.55 7.05 11.48
N LYS A 88 -2.16 6.51 10.41
CA LYS A 88 -2.95 5.26 10.46
C LYS A 88 -2.07 4.07 10.93
N ARG A 89 -0.85 3.94 10.41
CA ARG A 89 0.10 2.89 10.84
C ARG A 89 0.54 3.05 12.30
N ALA A 90 0.75 4.27 12.78
CA ALA A 90 1.12 4.51 14.17
C ALA A 90 0.05 3.98 15.13
N LYS A 91 -1.23 4.23 14.83
CA LYS A 91 -2.37 3.70 15.61
C LYS A 91 -2.40 2.17 15.59
N VAL A 92 -2.19 1.56 14.42
CA VAL A 92 -2.14 0.09 14.29
C VAL A 92 -0.97 -0.49 15.07
N HIS A 93 0.19 0.17 15.07
CA HIS A 93 1.36 -0.25 15.85
C HIS A 93 1.13 -0.16 17.36
N GLU A 94 0.37 0.82 17.83
CA GLU A 94 -0.04 0.92 19.22
C GLU A 94 -0.89 -0.30 19.63
N VAL A 95 -1.88 -0.66 18.80
CA VAL A 95 -2.70 -1.88 18.99
C VAL A 95 -1.83 -3.14 18.98
N ILE A 96 -0.90 -3.27 18.03
CA ILE A 96 0.04 -4.40 17.98
C ILE A 96 0.91 -4.47 19.24
N LYS A 97 1.35 -3.33 19.78
CA LYS A 97 2.12 -3.28 21.03
C LYS A 97 1.30 -3.81 22.21
N GLN A 98 0.02 -3.47 22.28
CA GLN A 98 -0.89 -3.99 23.30
C GLN A 98 -1.10 -5.51 23.13
N LEU A 99 -1.33 -5.98 21.90
CA LEU A 99 -1.48 -7.41 21.59
C LEU A 99 -0.23 -8.23 21.91
N LYS A 100 0.96 -7.67 21.64
CA LYS A 100 2.24 -8.31 21.97
C LYS A 100 2.42 -8.52 23.47
N LYS A 101 1.91 -7.61 24.32
CA LYS A 101 1.93 -7.79 25.79
C LYS A 101 1.07 -8.97 26.25
N LYS A 102 0.09 -9.38 25.44
CA LYS A 102 -0.82 -10.51 25.70
C LYS A 102 -0.41 -11.78 24.94
N ASP A 103 0.80 -11.80 24.38
CA ASP A 103 1.36 -12.91 23.59
C ASP A 103 0.56 -13.24 22.30
N ILE A 104 -0.22 -12.29 21.79
CA ILE A 104 -0.97 -12.46 20.53
C ILE A 104 -0.11 -11.97 19.36
N GLN A 105 0.10 -12.86 18.37
CA GLN A 105 0.87 -12.52 17.18
C GLN A 105 0.05 -11.63 16.23
N ALA A 106 0.49 -10.38 16.08
CA ALA A 106 -0.12 -9.40 15.19
C ALA A 106 0.93 -8.73 14.30
N ARG A 107 0.54 -8.38 13.07
CA ARG A 107 1.41 -7.75 12.07
C ARG A 107 0.69 -6.60 11.36
N CYS A 108 1.42 -5.53 11.07
CA CYS A 108 0.95 -4.41 10.26
C CYS A 108 1.30 -4.69 8.79
N VAL A 109 0.28 -4.85 7.95
CA VAL A 109 0.41 -5.13 6.51
C VAL A 109 0.33 -3.81 5.73
N TYR A 110 0.67 -3.85 4.43
CA TYR A 110 0.58 -2.72 3.51
C TYR A 110 -0.78 -1.99 3.60
N LEU A 111 -0.77 -0.66 3.50
CA LEU A 111 -1.91 0.24 3.76
C LEU A 111 -2.44 0.28 5.21
N ALA A 112 -1.61 -0.03 6.20
CA ALA A 112 -1.99 0.01 7.63
C ALA A 112 -3.07 -1.03 8.01
N GLN A 113 -3.09 -2.16 7.33
CA GLN A 113 -4.01 -3.25 7.66
C GLN A 113 -3.48 -4.04 8.88
N LEU A 114 -4.39 -4.43 9.77
CA LEU A 114 -4.05 -5.25 10.94
C LEU A 114 -4.26 -6.72 10.61
N LYS A 115 -3.17 -7.50 10.61
CA LYS A 115 -3.23 -8.96 10.46
C LYS A 115 -3.04 -9.63 11.81
N LEU A 116 -4.06 -10.34 12.27
CA LEU A 116 -4.08 -11.07 13.53
C LEU A 116 -3.97 -12.56 13.26
N LYS A 117 -3.14 -13.24 14.03
CA LYS A 117 -3.08 -14.71 14.05
C LYS A 117 -3.80 -15.21 15.29
N LEU A 118 -5.00 -15.74 15.10
CA LEU A 118 -5.78 -16.40 16.12
C LEU A 118 -5.59 -17.92 16.00
N GLY A 119 -5.94 -18.68 17.03
CA GLY A 119 -5.95 -20.14 16.96
C GLY A 119 -6.85 -20.70 15.85
N THR A 120 -7.86 -19.93 15.45
CA THR A 120 -8.80 -20.26 14.35
C THR A 120 -8.29 -19.90 12.96
N GLY A 121 -7.15 -19.20 12.85
CA GLY A 121 -6.53 -18.81 11.58
C GLY A 121 -6.01 -17.38 11.56
N GLU A 122 -5.51 -16.95 10.40
CA GLU A 122 -5.06 -15.57 10.17
C GLU A 122 -6.21 -14.72 9.61
N LYS A 123 -6.58 -13.63 10.30
CA LYS A 123 -7.58 -12.66 9.83
C LYS A 123 -6.91 -11.31 9.55
N THR A 124 -7.27 -10.69 8.43
CA THR A 124 -6.74 -9.37 8.05
C THR A 124 -7.87 -8.36 8.05
N TYR A 125 -7.70 -7.28 8.80
CA TYR A 125 -8.65 -6.20 8.95
C TYR A 125 -8.13 -4.97 8.22
N THR A 126 -8.99 -4.37 7.39
CA THR A 126 -8.61 -3.17 6.62
C THR A 126 -8.54 -1.93 7.51
N THR A 127 -9.49 -1.81 8.44
CA THR A 127 -9.52 -0.70 9.41
C THR A 127 -9.62 -1.22 10.83
N LEU A 128 -9.14 -0.42 11.78
CA LEU A 128 -9.22 -0.72 13.22
C LEU A 128 -10.65 -0.80 13.74
N SER A 129 -11.58 -0.02 13.18
CA SER A 129 -13.01 -0.03 13.53
C SER A 129 -13.64 -1.40 13.29
N SER A 130 -13.35 -2.02 12.13
CA SER A 130 -13.81 -3.38 11.82
C SER A 130 -13.22 -4.44 12.76
N ALA A 131 -12.02 -4.20 13.28
CA ALA A 131 -11.38 -5.08 14.26
C ALA A 131 -11.82 -4.80 15.71
N ALA A 132 -12.60 -3.74 15.96
CA ALA A 132 -12.85 -3.25 17.32
C ALA A 132 -13.57 -4.27 18.21
N GLU A 133 -14.53 -5.02 17.68
CA GLU A 133 -15.23 -6.08 18.43
C GLU A 133 -14.26 -7.18 18.87
N VAL A 134 -13.46 -7.69 17.93
CA VAL A 134 -12.46 -8.73 18.21
C VAL A 134 -11.38 -8.21 19.16
N LEU A 135 -10.98 -6.94 19.03
CA LEU A 135 -9.99 -6.34 19.93
C LEU A 135 -10.55 -6.16 21.35
N LYS A 136 -11.84 -5.83 21.50
CA LYS A 136 -12.53 -5.78 22.80
C LYS A 136 -12.57 -7.16 23.46
N ASP A 137 -12.87 -8.22 22.71
CA ASP A 137 -12.86 -9.60 23.22
C ASP A 137 -11.45 -10.00 23.69
N LEU A 138 -10.42 -9.50 23.01
CA LEU A 138 -9.02 -9.68 23.39
C LEU A 138 -8.58 -8.69 24.49
N GLY A 139 -9.48 -7.84 25.00
CA GLY A 139 -9.26 -6.83 26.05
C GLY A 139 -8.34 -5.68 25.66
N VAL A 140 -8.28 -5.32 24.38
CA VAL A 140 -7.45 -4.25 23.81
C VAL A 140 -8.34 -3.05 23.51
N GLU A 141 -7.97 -1.89 24.07
CA GLU A 141 -8.71 -0.66 23.82
C GLU A 141 -8.18 0.04 22.57
N VAL A 142 -9.10 0.39 21.67
CA VAL A 142 -8.80 1.09 20.43
C VAL A 142 -9.33 2.51 20.50
N ARG A 143 -8.43 3.49 20.44
CA ARG A 143 -8.81 4.90 20.28
C ARG A 143 -9.00 5.23 18.79
N CYS A 144 -10.19 4.95 18.25
CA CYS A 144 -10.58 5.45 16.92
C CYS A 144 -11.14 6.88 17.06
N GLY A 145 -10.69 7.80 16.20
CA GLY A 145 -11.24 9.16 16.13
C GLY A 145 -12.46 9.21 15.20
N GLU A 146 -13.44 10.05 15.50
CA GLU A 146 -14.73 10.19 14.78
C GLU A 146 -14.57 10.32 13.26
N ARG A 147 -13.51 10.99 12.79
CA ARG A 147 -13.22 11.21 11.36
C ARG A 147 -12.89 9.92 10.59
N GLU A 148 -12.30 8.93 11.24
CA GLU A 148 -11.97 7.65 10.58
C GLU A 148 -13.21 6.79 10.38
N SER A 149 -14.15 6.83 11.34
CA SER A 149 -15.45 6.17 11.22
C SER A 149 -16.24 6.69 10.02
N THR A 150 -16.29 8.02 9.84
CA THR A 150 -17.01 8.62 8.70
C THR A 150 -16.40 8.27 7.33
N GLU A 151 -15.07 8.13 7.24
CA GLU A 151 -14.42 7.72 5.98
C GLU A 151 -14.68 6.24 5.64
N ASP A 152 -14.73 5.38 6.65
CA ASP A 152 -15.06 3.97 6.49
C ASP A 152 -16.53 3.79 6.08
N GLU A 153 -17.45 4.50 6.73
CA GLU A 153 -18.88 4.51 6.38
C GLU A 153 -19.12 4.94 4.94
N LEU A 154 -18.43 5.99 4.47
CA LEU A 154 -18.50 6.43 3.08
C LEU A 154 -18.06 5.31 2.14
N LYS A 155 -16.92 4.64 2.42
CA LYS A 155 -16.40 3.55 1.57
C LYS A 155 -17.33 2.34 1.51
N ASP A 156 -17.93 1.98 2.64
CA ASP A 156 -18.88 0.86 2.71
C ASP A 156 -20.21 1.22 2.01
N GLY A 157 -20.62 2.49 2.05
CA GLY A 157 -21.75 3.00 1.27
C GLY A 157 -21.52 2.90 -0.25
N TRP A 158 -20.32 3.22 -0.72
CA TRP A 158 -19.96 3.03 -2.14
C TRP A 158 -19.92 1.55 -2.56
N ARG A 159 -19.45 0.65 -1.69
CA ARG A 159 -19.44 -0.81 -1.93
C ARG A 159 -20.85 -1.40 -1.97
N SER A 160 -21.71 -1.01 -1.03
CA SER A 160 -23.09 -1.50 -0.93
C SER A 160 -23.90 -1.14 -2.17
N ARG A 161 -23.74 0.09 -2.69
CA ARG A 161 -24.41 0.54 -3.92
C ARG A 161 -23.92 -0.20 -5.18
N ALA A 162 -22.64 -0.61 -5.20
CA ALA A 162 -22.07 -1.39 -6.29
C ALA A 162 -22.52 -2.86 -6.24
N GLU A 163 -22.65 -3.44 -5.05
CA GLU A 163 -23.20 -4.80 -4.85
C GLU A 163 -24.72 -4.85 -5.08
N GLU A 164 -25.46 -3.82 -4.67
CA GLU A 164 -26.89 -3.68 -4.93
C GLU A 164 -27.16 -3.60 -6.44
N LYS A 165 -26.37 -2.82 -7.20
CA LYS A 165 -26.45 -2.83 -8.68
C LYS A 165 -26.13 -4.20 -9.31
N LYS A 166 -25.27 -5.02 -8.70
CA LYS A 166 -25.02 -6.40 -9.15
C LYS A 166 -26.20 -7.33 -8.83
N ARG A 167 -26.92 -7.09 -7.72
CA ARG A 167 -28.14 -7.84 -7.36
C ARG A 167 -29.35 -7.46 -8.24
N HIS A 168 -29.42 -6.21 -8.70
CA HIS A 168 -30.50 -5.71 -9.58
C HIS A 168 -30.12 -5.71 -11.08
N GLY A 169 -29.29 -6.66 -11.51
CA GLY A 169 -28.81 -6.76 -12.89
C GLY A 169 -29.05 -8.14 -13.49
N THR A 170 -30.32 -8.47 -13.82
CA THR A 170 -30.79 -9.18 -15.03
C THR A 170 -32.30 -9.39 -14.88
N VAL A 171 -33.12 -8.43 -15.32
CA VAL A 171 -34.52 -8.70 -15.68
C VAL A 171 -34.54 -8.76 -17.20
N THR A 172 -34.41 -9.97 -17.74
CA THR A 172 -34.66 -10.25 -19.15
C THR A 172 -36.18 -10.22 -19.34
N ILE A 173 -36.71 -9.14 -19.90
CA ILE A 173 -38.09 -9.14 -20.41
C ILE A 173 -38.08 -10.06 -21.63
N GLY A 174 -38.66 -11.24 -21.49
CA GLY A 174 -38.87 -12.15 -22.60
C GLY A 174 -39.88 -11.57 -23.59
N SER A 175 -39.55 -11.58 -24.87
CA SER A 175 -40.53 -11.50 -25.95
C SER A 175 -40.31 -12.70 -26.87
N GLN A 176 -41.24 -13.63 -26.83
CA GLN A 176 -41.38 -14.69 -27.81
C GLN A 176 -41.94 -14.14 -29.13
N GLY A 177 -41.47 -14.69 -30.26
CA GLY A 177 -42.27 -14.83 -31.49
C GLY A 177 -42.03 -13.80 -32.61
N ILE A 178 -41.30 -14.23 -33.64
CA ILE A 178 -41.13 -13.58 -34.97
C ILE A 178 -42.37 -13.91 -35.84
N PRO A 179 -42.72 -13.11 -36.87
CA PRO A 179 -42.51 -13.65 -38.23
C PRO A 179 -42.01 -12.64 -39.27
N ALA A 180 -41.33 -13.18 -40.28
CA ALA A 180 -40.69 -12.49 -41.39
C ALA A 180 -41.67 -11.89 -42.42
N ARG A 181 -41.28 -10.77 -43.06
CA ARG A 181 -41.18 -10.62 -44.53
C ARG A 181 -40.81 -9.18 -44.96
N ARG A 182 -39.99 -9.15 -46.01
CA ARG A 182 -40.08 -8.33 -47.24
C ARG A 182 -38.91 -7.37 -47.49
N SER A 183 -38.16 -7.73 -48.53
CA SER A 183 -37.08 -6.99 -49.18
C SER A 183 -37.46 -5.58 -49.61
N LEU A 184 -36.49 -4.65 -49.59
CA LEU A 184 -36.14 -3.79 -50.74
C LEU A 184 -34.91 -2.92 -50.43
N ASN A 185 -33.81 -3.25 -51.11
CA ASN A 185 -32.75 -2.39 -51.67
C ASN A 185 -32.39 -1.06 -50.98
N ARG A 186 -31.11 -0.92 -50.59
CA ARG A 186 -30.22 0.14 -51.11
C ARG A 186 -28.73 -0.18 -50.84
N LEU A 187 -27.93 0.20 -51.82
CA LEU A 187 -26.56 -0.22 -52.15
C LEU A 187 -25.48 0.19 -51.14
N PRO A 188 -24.30 -0.48 -51.13
CA PRO A 188 -23.14 -0.09 -50.34
C PRO A 188 -22.27 0.97 -51.04
N MET A 189 -21.76 1.95 -50.27
CA MET A 189 -20.69 2.86 -50.68
C MET A 189 -19.38 2.48 -49.98
N PRO A 190 -18.26 2.28 -50.68
CA PRO A 190 -16.96 2.02 -50.06
C PRO A 190 -16.19 3.32 -49.83
N PHE A 191 -15.79 3.59 -48.59
CA PHE A 191 -14.78 4.62 -48.29
C PHE A 191 -13.40 3.96 -48.14
N LYS A 192 -12.48 4.35 -49.04
CA LYS A 192 -11.06 3.99 -49.07
C LYS A 192 -10.31 4.69 -47.92
N ASN A 193 -9.43 3.96 -47.24
CA ASN A 193 -8.39 4.53 -46.37
C ASN A 193 -7.19 4.98 -47.22
N PRO A 194 -6.60 6.16 -46.97
CA PRO A 194 -5.28 6.50 -47.46
C PRO A 194 -4.17 5.95 -46.53
N LYS A 195 -3.00 5.72 -47.11
CA LYS A 195 -1.75 5.30 -46.47
C LYS A 195 -1.14 6.41 -45.62
#